data_AF-W2KYY9-F1
#
_entry.id   AF-W2KYY9-F1
#
_cell.length_a   1.000
_cell.length_b   1.000
_cell.length_c   1.000
_cell.angle_alpha   90.00
_cell.angle_beta   90.00
_cell.angle_gamma   90.00
#
_symmetry.space_group_name_H-M   'P 1'
#
loop_
_entity.id
_entity.type
_entity.pdbx_description
1 polymer ?
#
loop_
_entity_poly.entity_id
_entity_poly.type
_entity_poly.pdbx_seq_one_letter_code
_entity_poly.pdbx_strand_id
1 'polypeptide(L)'
;MRLLCLVVLVASSFLANGEAFIVDSVTAGIATHLSSGATQSTDANLRGTRFLRAFEKVSLSAIEDDEERAPTMNFAGMFRDAKETRKWLQYWFNTGESAESVAAKLGAVKLSGVDAAIHENSAALAKYGQMLKDAKEGRKYAYFGTGYQTRKKTMEWLGKWALEEKSLEYVATQLKVLGKNGNMLKVHRNYNAIKAYKEILESVEKIRAKPV
;
A
#
# COMPACT_ATOMS: atom_id res chain seq x y z
N MET A 1 36.58 -28.13 -11.59
CA MET A 1 35.64 -27.30 -10.80
C MET A 1 36.04 -25.84 -10.92
N ARG A 2 35.23 -25.00 -11.56
CA ARG A 2 35.38 -23.55 -11.53
C ARG A 2 33.98 -22.95 -11.35
N LEU A 3 33.71 -22.46 -10.14
CA LEU A 3 32.52 -21.65 -9.84
C LEU A 3 32.64 -20.33 -10.61
N LEU A 4 31.78 -20.10 -11.59
CA LEU A 4 31.54 -18.78 -12.15
C LEU A 4 30.40 -18.12 -11.36
N CYS A 5 30.75 -17.19 -10.48
CA CYS A 5 29.80 -16.29 -9.83
C CYS A 5 29.37 -15.21 -10.82
N LEU A 6 28.20 -15.37 -11.46
CA LEU A 6 27.58 -14.30 -12.24
C LEU A 6 26.72 -13.42 -11.31
N VAL A 7 27.28 -12.28 -10.91
CA VAL A 7 26.55 -11.19 -10.28
C VAL A 7 25.80 -10.44 -11.37
N VAL A 8 24.47 -10.55 -11.39
CA VAL A 8 23.61 -9.80 -12.33
C VAL A 8 23.29 -8.42 -11.73
N LEU A 9 23.98 -7.39 -12.22
CA LEU A 9 23.66 -5.99 -11.98
C LEU A 9 22.55 -5.57 -12.95
N VAL A 10 21.31 -5.46 -12.45
CA VAL A 10 20.21 -4.87 -13.22
C VAL A 10 20.25 -3.36 -13.03
N ALA A 11 20.95 -2.68 -13.95
CA ALA A 11 20.84 -1.23 -14.08
C ALA A 11 19.52 -0.88 -14.78
N SER A 12 18.57 -0.31 -14.02
CA SER A 12 17.36 0.28 -14.60
C SER A 12 17.58 1.78 -14.73
N SER A 13 17.97 2.22 -15.92
CA SER A 13 17.99 3.64 -16.29
C SER A 13 16.56 4.14 -16.43
N PHE A 14 16.12 5.03 -15.54
CA PHE A 14 14.93 5.84 -15.79
C PHE A 14 15.35 7.29 -15.93
N LEU A 15 15.17 7.82 -17.14
CA LEU A 15 15.26 9.23 -17.49
C LEU A 15 14.36 10.04 -16.52
N ALA A 16 14.98 10.93 -15.76
CA ALA A 16 14.31 11.88 -14.89
C ALA A 16 14.04 13.17 -15.67
N ASN A 17 12.83 13.32 -16.20
CA ASN A 17 12.29 14.63 -16.56
C ASN A 17 10.97 14.80 -15.80
N GLY A 18 10.88 15.82 -14.95
CA GLY A 18 9.66 16.15 -14.22
C GLY A 18 9.96 17.00 -12.99
N GLU A 19 9.72 18.30 -13.14
CA GLU A 19 10.02 19.38 -12.22
C GLU A 19 9.45 19.15 -10.80
N ALA A 20 10.25 19.51 -9.80
CA ALA A 20 9.86 19.44 -8.40
C ALA A 20 8.91 20.60 -8.06
N PHE A 21 7.65 20.30 -7.78
CA PHE A 21 6.75 21.25 -7.11
C PHE A 21 7.01 21.19 -5.59
N ILE A 22 7.71 22.20 -5.07
CA ILE A 22 7.91 22.41 -3.63
C ILE A 22 6.70 23.20 -3.10
N VAL A 23 5.96 22.61 -2.17
CA VAL A 23 5.08 23.37 -1.26
C VAL A 23 5.90 23.66 -0.02
N ASP A 24 6.30 24.92 0.10
CA ASP A 24 7.02 25.46 1.25
C ASP A 24 5.98 25.79 2.34
N SER A 25 6.05 25.11 3.49
CA SER A 25 5.25 25.48 4.66
C SER A 25 6.10 26.30 5.61
N VAL A 26 6.10 27.61 5.40
CA VAL A 26 6.53 28.59 6.40
C VAL A 26 5.54 28.56 7.55
N THR A 27 6.00 28.16 8.73
CA THR A 27 5.52 28.75 9.99
C THR A 27 6.67 28.81 10.98
N ALA A 28 7.32 29.97 10.99
CA ALA A 28 8.07 30.46 12.14
C ALA A 28 7.10 30.74 13.30
N GLY A 29 7.66 30.71 14.51
CA GLY A 29 6.94 30.50 15.75
C GLY A 29 5.95 31.57 16.19
N ILE A 30 5.00 31.13 17.01
CA ILE A 30 4.59 31.87 18.19
C ILE A 30 4.56 30.84 19.34
N ALA A 31 5.57 30.94 20.19
CA ALA A 31 5.56 30.34 21.51
C ALA A 31 4.79 31.27 22.45
N THR A 32 3.78 30.75 23.14
CA THR A 32 3.38 31.28 24.45
C THR A 32 2.97 30.15 25.38
N HIS A 33 3.60 30.21 26.54
CA HIS A 33 3.65 29.31 27.68
C HIS A 33 2.48 29.62 28.62
N LEU A 34 1.83 28.62 29.24
CA LEU A 34 1.00 28.67 30.48
C LEU A 34 0.27 27.32 30.57
N SER A 35 0.14 26.58 31.68
CA SER A 35 0.71 26.57 33.02
C SER A 35 0.28 25.21 33.60
N SER A 36 1.14 24.59 34.42
CA SER A 36 0.87 23.34 35.13
C SER A 36 -0.32 23.45 36.09
N GLY A 37 -1.17 22.41 36.11
CA GLY A 37 -2.20 22.23 37.13
C GLY A 37 -2.54 20.75 37.30
N ALA A 38 -1.69 20.02 38.01
CA ALA A 38 -2.01 18.69 38.50
C ALA A 38 -3.00 18.80 39.66
N THR A 39 -4.12 18.08 39.61
CA THR A 39 -4.88 17.65 40.79
C THR A 39 -5.38 16.23 40.58
N GLN A 40 -5.07 15.40 41.56
CA GLN A 40 -5.45 14.00 41.70
C GLN A 40 -6.76 13.86 42.50
N SER A 41 -7.48 12.77 42.20
CA SER A 41 -8.31 11.95 43.11
C SER A 41 -9.73 12.41 43.46
N THR A 42 -10.73 11.59 43.13
CA THR A 42 -11.29 10.60 44.08
C THR A 42 -12.31 9.66 43.42
N ASP A 43 -12.21 8.40 43.82
CA ASP A 43 -13.06 7.26 43.45
C ASP A 43 -14.54 7.41 43.83
N ALA A 44 -15.42 6.81 43.02
CA ALA A 44 -16.62 6.12 43.54
C ALA A 44 -17.06 5.02 42.54
N ASN A 45 -16.72 3.78 42.91
CA ASN A 45 -17.22 2.53 42.33
C ASN A 45 -18.75 2.48 42.31
N LEU A 46 -19.36 1.96 41.23
CA LEU A 46 -20.59 1.16 41.31
C LEU A 46 -20.69 0.18 40.13
N ARG A 47 -20.44 -1.10 40.49
CA ARG A 47 -20.77 -2.36 39.82
C ARG A 47 -21.73 -2.29 38.62
N GLY A 48 -21.24 -2.75 37.46
CA GLY A 48 -22.03 -3.24 36.34
C GLY A 48 -21.38 -4.49 35.76
N THR A 49 -21.89 -5.65 36.18
CA THR A 49 -21.73 -7.02 35.67
C THR A 49 -20.83 -7.29 34.45
N ARG A 50 -19.91 -8.23 34.68
CA ARG A 50 -19.17 -9.05 33.71
C ARG A 50 -20.03 -9.51 32.53
N PHE A 51 -19.53 -9.26 31.31
CA PHE A 51 -19.65 -10.20 30.21
C PHE A 51 -18.29 -10.32 29.53
N LEU A 52 -17.49 -11.31 29.95
CA LEU A 52 -16.44 -11.86 29.10
C LEU A 52 -17.16 -12.65 28.01
N ARG A 53 -17.47 -12.03 26.87
CA ARG A 53 -17.76 -12.81 25.66
C ARG A 53 -16.45 -13.50 25.29
N ALA A 54 -16.45 -14.82 25.35
CA ALA A 54 -15.48 -15.63 24.65
C ALA A 54 -15.55 -15.23 23.18
N PHE A 55 -14.54 -14.49 22.72
CA PHE A 55 -14.33 -14.32 21.29
C PHE A 55 -13.94 -15.71 20.77
N GLU A 56 -14.91 -16.35 20.13
CA GLU A 56 -14.71 -17.26 19.03
C GLU A 56 -13.46 -16.83 18.26
N LYS A 57 -12.55 -17.78 17.97
CA LYS A 57 -11.28 -17.53 17.25
C LYS A 57 -11.55 -16.79 15.94
N VAL A 58 -11.61 -15.47 16.00
CA VAL A 58 -11.53 -14.59 14.86
C VAL A 58 -10.14 -14.83 14.30
N SER A 59 -10.12 -15.29 13.05
CA SER A 59 -8.90 -15.60 12.33
C SER A 59 -7.95 -14.40 12.42
N LEU A 60 -6.74 -14.63 12.95
CA LEU A 60 -5.66 -13.64 13.12
C LEU A 60 -5.20 -12.99 11.79
N SER A 61 -5.87 -13.24 10.67
CA SER A 61 -5.64 -12.64 9.36
C SER A 61 -6.44 -11.36 9.11
N ALA A 62 -7.32 -10.96 10.03
CA ALA A 62 -8.16 -9.77 9.92
C ALA A 62 -7.69 -8.58 10.78
N ILE A 63 -6.40 -8.49 11.10
CA ILE A 63 -5.81 -7.24 11.58
C ILE A 63 -5.63 -6.35 10.33
N GLU A 64 -6.74 -5.77 9.89
CA GLU A 64 -6.72 -4.56 9.09
C GLU A 64 -6.09 -3.49 9.97
N ASP A 65 -4.93 -2.99 9.54
CA ASP A 65 -4.16 -1.93 10.17
C ASP A 65 -5.08 -0.72 10.46
N ASP A 66 -5.44 -0.59 11.73
CA ASP A 66 -6.21 0.45 12.43
C ASP A 66 -5.12 1.29 13.14
N GLU A 67 -4.92 2.60 12.99
CA GLU A 67 -5.88 3.72 13.08
C GLU A 67 -5.35 4.92 12.25
N GLU A 68 -5.72 5.01 10.98
CA GLU A 68 -5.62 6.26 10.23
C GLU A 68 -7.00 6.50 9.64
N ARG A 69 -7.62 7.65 9.97
CA ARG A 69 -8.99 8.03 9.58
C ARG A 69 -9.30 7.52 8.18
N ALA A 70 -10.09 6.46 8.10
CA ALA A 70 -10.17 5.71 6.87
C ALA A 70 -10.81 6.58 5.77
N PRO A 71 -10.13 6.83 4.65
CA PRO A 71 -10.61 7.81 3.67
C PRO A 71 -11.93 7.32 3.08
N THR A 72 -12.89 8.23 2.99
CA THR A 72 -14.12 8.08 2.21
C THR A 72 -14.00 8.87 0.92
N MET A 73 -14.82 8.57 -0.09
CA MET A 73 -14.86 9.35 -1.32
C MET A 73 -16.25 9.37 -1.96
N ASN A 74 -16.56 10.44 -2.68
CA ASN A 74 -17.64 10.52 -3.65
C ASN A 74 -17.07 10.25 -5.04
N PHE A 75 -17.55 9.19 -5.68
CA PHE A 75 -17.10 8.79 -7.02
C PHE A 75 -18.29 8.33 -7.87
N ALA A 76 -18.38 8.86 -9.09
CA ALA A 76 -19.49 8.60 -10.01
C ALA A 76 -20.88 8.90 -9.38
N GLY A 77 -20.98 10.00 -8.63
CA GLY A 77 -22.21 10.44 -7.96
C GLY A 77 -22.64 9.58 -6.77
N MET A 78 -21.80 8.64 -6.32
CA MET A 78 -22.09 7.76 -5.18
C MET A 78 -21.07 7.97 -4.06
N PHE A 79 -21.59 8.10 -2.84
CA PHE A 79 -20.77 8.02 -1.63
C PHE A 79 -20.24 6.61 -1.43
N ARG A 80 -18.94 6.51 -1.22
CA ARG A 80 -18.20 5.27 -1.00
C ARG A 80 -17.68 5.26 0.42
N ASP A 81 -18.00 4.19 1.14
CA ASP A 81 -17.46 3.98 2.47
C ASP A 81 -15.93 3.76 2.43
N ALA A 82 -15.33 3.67 3.61
CA ALA A 82 -13.89 3.45 3.76
C ALA A 82 -13.38 2.19 3.03
N LYS A 83 -14.17 1.11 3.06
CA LYS A 83 -13.77 -0.18 2.50
C LYS A 83 -13.80 -0.16 0.98
N GLU A 84 -14.83 0.43 0.39
CA GLU A 84 -14.94 0.63 -1.05
C GLU A 84 -13.90 1.64 -1.55
N THR A 85 -13.68 2.72 -0.82
CA THR A 85 -12.66 3.72 -1.15
C THR A 85 -11.29 3.07 -1.26
N ARG A 86 -10.87 2.28 -0.25
CA ARG A 86 -9.60 1.55 -0.28
C ARG A 86 -9.50 0.61 -1.48
N LYS A 87 -10.57 -0.09 -1.85
CA LYS A 87 -10.57 -0.98 -3.03
C LYS A 87 -10.35 -0.20 -4.32
N TRP A 88 -11.02 0.94 -4.48
CA TRP A 88 -10.85 1.79 -5.67
C TRP A 88 -9.46 2.40 -5.75
N LEU A 89 -8.94 2.94 -4.64
CA LEU A 89 -7.57 3.46 -4.58
C LEU A 89 -6.56 2.37 -4.92
N GLN A 90 -6.72 1.17 -4.35
CA GLN A 90 -5.85 0.04 -4.65
C GLN A 90 -5.97 -0.44 -6.10
N TYR A 91 -7.18 -0.42 -6.66
CA TYR A 91 -7.42 -0.73 -8.07
C TYR A 91 -6.65 0.24 -8.97
N TRP A 92 -6.87 1.55 -8.80
CA TRP A 92 -6.21 2.59 -9.60
C TRP A 92 -4.69 2.51 -9.50
N PHE A 93 -4.19 2.28 -8.28
CA PHE A 93 -2.77 2.08 -8.04
C PHE A 93 -2.21 0.86 -8.80
N ASN A 94 -2.93 -0.26 -8.74
CA ASN A 94 -2.53 -1.50 -9.40
C ASN A 94 -2.66 -1.45 -10.93
N THR A 95 -3.56 -0.62 -11.47
CA THR A 95 -3.71 -0.39 -12.91
C THR A 95 -2.78 0.70 -13.43
N GLY A 96 -2.01 1.38 -12.56
CA GLY A 96 -1.03 2.39 -12.96
C GLY A 96 -1.62 3.75 -13.30
N GLU A 97 -2.77 4.11 -12.72
CA GLU A 97 -3.39 5.42 -12.91
C GLU A 97 -2.54 6.53 -12.26
N SER A 98 -2.35 7.64 -12.96
CA SER A 98 -1.60 8.78 -12.42
C SER A 98 -2.39 9.52 -11.34
N ALA A 99 -1.69 10.31 -10.51
CA ALA A 99 -2.33 11.19 -9.53
C ALA A 99 -3.32 12.16 -10.20
N GLU A 100 -2.95 12.71 -11.37
CA GLU A 100 -3.78 13.61 -12.16
C GLU A 100 -5.05 12.92 -12.70
N SER A 101 -4.92 11.69 -13.21
CA SER A 101 -6.07 10.90 -13.69
C SER A 101 -7.05 10.61 -12.55
N VAL A 102 -6.54 10.23 -11.37
CA VAL A 102 -7.40 9.98 -10.19
C VAL A 102 -8.03 11.27 -9.68
N ALA A 103 -7.30 12.39 -9.64
CA ALA A 103 -7.86 13.70 -9.31
C ALA A 103 -8.97 14.09 -10.29
N ALA A 104 -8.82 13.79 -11.58
CA ALA A 104 -9.86 14.02 -12.58
C ALA A 104 -11.12 13.20 -12.35
N LYS A 105 -10.97 11.90 -12.06
CA LYS A 105 -12.11 11.02 -11.72
C LYS A 105 -12.85 11.48 -10.47
N LEU A 106 -12.15 12.13 -9.54
CA LEU A 106 -12.68 12.62 -8.26
C LEU A 106 -13.12 14.10 -8.29
N GLY A 107 -13.08 14.76 -9.46
CA GLY A 107 -13.55 16.14 -9.63
C GLY A 107 -12.59 17.23 -9.13
N ALA A 108 -11.33 16.90 -8.83
CA ALA A 108 -10.37 17.79 -8.15
C ALA A 108 -9.30 18.42 -9.08
N VAL A 109 -9.49 18.43 -10.40
CA VAL A 109 -8.46 18.79 -11.42
C VAL A 109 -7.88 20.20 -11.27
N LYS A 110 -8.56 21.11 -10.58
CA LYS A 110 -8.20 22.54 -10.54
C LYS A 110 -8.31 23.15 -9.15
N LEU A 111 -8.31 22.32 -8.11
CA LEU A 111 -8.41 22.80 -6.74
C LEU A 111 -7.00 23.03 -6.18
N SER A 112 -6.78 24.20 -5.58
CA SER A 112 -5.54 24.53 -4.89
C SER A 112 -5.84 25.21 -3.55
N GLY A 113 -4.87 25.20 -2.63
CA GLY A 113 -5.01 25.85 -1.33
C GLY A 113 -6.17 25.29 -0.49
N VAL A 114 -7.00 26.20 0.03
CA VAL A 114 -8.12 25.87 0.93
C VAL A 114 -9.17 25.00 0.24
N ASP A 115 -9.48 25.28 -1.03
CA ASP A 115 -10.51 24.55 -1.77
C ASP A 115 -10.14 23.07 -1.97
N ALA A 116 -8.84 22.78 -2.13
CA ALA A 116 -8.36 21.40 -2.18
C ALA A 116 -8.45 20.70 -0.82
N ALA A 117 -8.21 21.42 0.28
CA ALA A 117 -8.24 20.86 1.63
C ALA A 117 -9.65 20.52 2.10
N ILE A 118 -10.63 21.38 1.79
CA ILE A 118 -12.04 21.19 2.18
C ILE A 118 -12.83 20.28 1.23
N HIS A 119 -12.24 19.88 0.10
CA HIS A 119 -12.90 19.01 -0.87
C HIS A 119 -13.30 17.67 -0.25
N GLU A 120 -14.48 17.16 -0.60
CA GLU A 120 -15.03 15.89 -0.09
C GLU A 120 -14.10 14.68 -0.31
N ASN A 121 -13.28 14.72 -1.36
CA ASN A 121 -12.34 13.67 -1.73
C ASN A 121 -10.89 13.94 -1.28
N SER A 122 -10.62 14.99 -0.50
CA SER A 122 -9.26 15.41 -0.14
C SER A 122 -8.46 14.32 0.59
N ALA A 123 -9.11 13.62 1.53
CA ALA A 123 -8.49 12.51 2.27
C ALA A 123 -8.14 11.32 1.36
N ALA A 124 -9.03 10.97 0.42
CA ALA A 124 -8.77 9.89 -0.54
C ALA A 124 -7.61 10.22 -1.48
N LEU A 125 -7.54 11.48 -1.95
CA LEU A 125 -6.44 11.97 -2.79
C LEU A 125 -5.11 11.99 -2.04
N ALA A 126 -5.10 12.46 -0.78
CA ALA A 126 -3.91 12.42 0.07
C ALA A 126 -3.40 10.99 0.27
N LYS A 127 -4.31 10.04 0.54
CA LYS A 127 -3.95 8.62 0.67
C LYS A 127 -3.37 8.07 -0.62
N TYR A 128 -3.98 8.39 -1.77
CA TYR A 128 -3.48 7.95 -3.07
C TYR A 128 -2.09 8.50 -3.38
N GLY A 129 -1.86 9.79 -3.11
CA GLY A 129 -0.55 10.43 -3.22
C GLY A 129 0.50 9.74 -2.34
N GLN A 130 0.15 9.38 -1.11
CA GLN A 130 1.03 8.64 -0.22
C GLN A 130 1.37 7.24 -0.77
N MET A 131 0.40 6.53 -1.36
CA MET A 131 0.64 5.23 -2.00
C MET A 131 1.63 5.35 -3.16
N LEU A 132 1.49 6.38 -4.00
CA LEU A 132 2.42 6.64 -5.10
C LEU A 132 3.83 6.98 -4.59
N LYS A 133 3.94 7.79 -3.53
CA LYS A 133 5.21 8.12 -2.88
C LYS A 133 5.88 6.88 -2.30
N ASP A 134 5.15 6.07 -1.54
CA ASP A 134 5.65 4.82 -0.94
C ASP A 134 6.14 3.84 -2.02
N ALA A 135 5.47 3.81 -3.17
CA ALA A 135 5.85 2.98 -4.31
C ALA A 135 7.10 3.50 -5.01
N LYS A 136 7.20 4.82 -5.24
CA LYS A 136 8.39 5.47 -5.84
C LYS A 136 9.64 5.24 -5.00
N GLU A 137 9.50 5.35 -3.68
CA GLU A 137 10.58 5.10 -2.72
C GLU A 137 10.81 3.59 -2.48
N GLY A 138 9.95 2.73 -3.03
CA GLY A 138 10.06 1.27 -2.89
C GLY A 138 9.85 0.75 -1.46
N ARG A 139 9.25 1.56 -0.56
CA ARG A 139 9.07 1.25 0.86
C ARG A 139 7.97 0.21 1.10
N LYS A 140 6.87 0.31 0.38
CA LYS A 140 5.72 -0.62 0.48
C LYS A 140 5.37 -1.16 -0.89
N TYR A 141 5.77 -2.40 -1.16
CA TYR A 141 5.52 -3.05 -2.45
C TYR A 141 4.58 -4.25 -2.33
N ALA A 142 4.82 -5.12 -1.35
CA ALA A 142 4.00 -6.29 -1.09
C ALA A 142 3.89 -6.53 0.41
N TYR A 143 2.80 -7.13 0.85
CA TYR A 143 2.56 -7.47 2.25
C TYR A 143 2.53 -9.00 2.40
N PHE A 144 3.55 -9.56 3.02
CA PHE A 144 3.66 -10.99 3.28
C PHE A 144 4.63 -11.26 4.44
N GLY A 145 4.56 -12.46 5.02
CA GLY A 145 5.26 -12.78 6.26
C GLY A 145 4.77 -11.88 7.40
N THR A 146 5.67 -11.06 7.94
CA THR A 146 5.42 -10.21 9.11
C THR A 146 4.89 -8.80 8.79
N GLY A 147 4.82 -8.40 7.51
CA GLY A 147 4.34 -7.05 7.18
C GLY A 147 4.63 -6.61 5.75
N TYR A 148 4.61 -5.29 5.55
CA TYR A 148 5.04 -4.68 4.29
C TYR A 148 6.52 -4.94 4.03
N GLN A 149 6.82 -5.36 2.82
CA GLN A 149 8.15 -5.58 2.30
C GLN A 149 8.46 -4.52 1.24
N THR A 150 9.74 -4.14 1.18
CA THR A 150 10.25 -3.24 0.15
C THR A 150 10.23 -3.92 -1.22
N ARG A 151 10.32 -3.13 -2.29
CA ARG A 151 10.41 -3.68 -3.66
C ARG A 151 11.62 -4.60 -3.80
N LYS A 152 12.80 -4.16 -3.32
CA LYS A 152 14.05 -4.95 -3.38
C LYS A 152 13.87 -6.32 -2.73
N LYS A 153 13.44 -6.36 -1.47
CA LYS A 153 13.26 -7.61 -0.72
C LYS A 153 12.18 -8.50 -1.34
N THR A 154 11.11 -7.91 -1.88
CA THR A 154 10.09 -8.68 -2.59
C THR A 154 10.68 -9.37 -3.82
N MET A 155 11.43 -8.64 -4.66
CA MET A 155 12.04 -9.21 -5.87
C MET A 155 13.09 -10.29 -5.55
N GLU A 156 13.85 -10.14 -4.47
CA GLU A 156 14.76 -11.18 -3.98
C GLU A 156 14.03 -12.48 -3.65
N TRP A 157 12.91 -12.40 -2.92
CA TRP A 157 12.09 -13.58 -2.61
C TRP A 157 11.45 -14.20 -3.85
N LEU A 158 10.88 -13.38 -4.73
CA LEU A 158 10.27 -13.86 -5.97
C LEU A 158 11.31 -14.55 -6.88
N GLY A 159 12.50 -13.97 -7.02
CA GLY A 159 13.61 -14.56 -7.78
C GLY A 159 14.07 -15.88 -7.16
N LYS A 160 14.21 -15.94 -5.83
CA LYS A 160 14.56 -17.18 -5.13
C LYS A 160 13.53 -18.28 -5.38
N TRP A 161 12.24 -17.97 -5.25
CA TRP A 161 11.18 -18.96 -5.51
C TRP A 161 11.16 -19.43 -6.97
N ALA A 162 11.44 -18.54 -7.93
CA ALA A 162 11.53 -18.92 -9.33
C ALA A 162 12.72 -19.85 -9.60
N LEU A 163 13.89 -19.59 -8.99
CA LEU A 163 15.07 -20.46 -9.10
C LEU A 163 14.86 -21.82 -8.44
N GLU A 164 14.12 -21.87 -7.34
CA GLU A 164 13.69 -23.10 -6.66
C GLU A 164 12.50 -23.79 -7.33
N GLU A 165 12.06 -23.31 -8.50
CA GLU A 165 10.96 -23.88 -9.28
C GLU A 165 9.65 -23.99 -8.50
N LYS A 166 9.40 -23.04 -7.60
CA LYS A 166 8.15 -23.02 -6.84
C LYS A 166 6.98 -22.78 -7.78
N SER A 167 5.90 -23.52 -7.59
CA SER A 167 4.69 -23.36 -8.37
C SER A 167 4.05 -21.97 -8.17
N LEU A 168 3.28 -21.53 -9.17
CA LEU A 168 2.48 -20.31 -9.06
C LEU A 168 1.51 -20.38 -7.86
N GLU A 169 0.97 -21.56 -7.57
CA GLU A 169 0.09 -21.82 -6.44
C GLU A 169 0.78 -21.59 -5.09
N TYR A 170 2.02 -22.08 -4.94
CA TYR A 170 2.84 -21.84 -3.75
C TYR A 170 3.03 -20.34 -3.51
N VAL A 171 3.44 -19.60 -4.54
CA VAL A 171 3.67 -18.15 -4.42
C VAL A 171 2.36 -17.39 -4.19
N ALA A 172 1.27 -17.79 -4.83
CA ALA A 172 -0.05 -17.21 -4.59
C ALA A 172 -0.51 -17.40 -3.14
N THR A 173 -0.16 -18.53 -2.52
CA THR A 173 -0.41 -18.79 -1.10
C THR A 173 0.40 -17.85 -0.21
N GLN A 174 1.71 -17.72 -0.46
CA GLN A 174 2.58 -16.81 0.31
C GLN A 174 2.12 -15.34 0.22
N LEU A 175 1.67 -14.94 -0.97
CA LEU A 175 1.15 -13.59 -1.24
C LEU A 175 -0.33 -13.44 -0.85
N LYS A 176 -0.97 -14.45 -0.27
CA LYS A 176 -2.39 -14.43 0.16
C LYS A 176 -3.35 -14.04 -0.98
N VAL A 177 -3.02 -14.41 -2.21
CA VAL A 177 -3.82 -14.17 -3.43
C VAL A 177 -4.43 -15.44 -4.01
N LEU A 178 -4.16 -16.61 -3.41
CA LEU A 178 -4.79 -17.87 -3.81
C LEU A 178 -6.32 -17.73 -3.81
N GLY A 179 -6.97 -18.21 -4.87
CA GLY A 179 -8.42 -18.12 -5.06
C GLY A 179 -8.96 -16.73 -5.47
N LYS A 180 -8.11 -15.70 -5.54
CA LYS A 180 -8.53 -14.37 -6.02
C LYS A 180 -8.36 -14.27 -7.54
N ASN A 181 -9.43 -13.92 -8.25
CA ASN A 181 -9.44 -13.78 -9.70
C ASN A 181 -10.03 -12.41 -10.14
N GLY A 182 -9.88 -12.07 -11.42
CA GLY A 182 -10.45 -10.87 -12.02
C GLY A 182 -10.26 -9.60 -11.19
N ASN A 183 -11.37 -8.92 -10.90
CA ASN A 183 -11.36 -7.67 -10.12
C ASN A 183 -10.93 -7.89 -8.66
N MET A 184 -11.24 -9.04 -8.06
CA MET A 184 -10.80 -9.34 -6.68
C MET A 184 -9.28 -9.39 -6.55
N LEU A 185 -8.60 -9.83 -7.60
CA LEU A 185 -7.14 -9.82 -7.64
C LEU A 185 -6.59 -8.41 -7.90
N LYS A 186 -7.23 -7.63 -8.79
CA LYS A 186 -6.82 -6.25 -9.13
C LYS A 186 -6.97 -5.25 -7.97
N VAL A 187 -7.88 -5.50 -7.03
CA VAL A 187 -8.00 -4.69 -5.80
C VAL A 187 -7.11 -5.19 -4.66
N HIS A 188 -6.31 -6.24 -4.88
CA HIS A 188 -5.47 -6.81 -3.83
C HIS A 188 -4.12 -6.10 -3.77
N ARG A 189 -3.63 -5.82 -2.55
CA ARG A 189 -2.34 -5.15 -2.32
C ARG A 189 -1.13 -5.89 -2.92
N ASN A 190 -1.22 -7.21 -3.08
CA ASN A 190 -0.16 -8.06 -3.65
C ASN A 190 -0.34 -8.36 -5.15
N TYR A 191 -1.26 -7.67 -5.83
CA TYR A 191 -1.48 -7.83 -7.28
C TYR A 191 -0.17 -7.68 -8.08
N ASN A 192 0.56 -6.58 -7.85
CA ASN A 192 1.78 -6.30 -8.58
C ASN A 192 2.87 -7.35 -8.32
N ALA A 193 2.94 -7.91 -7.10
CA ALA A 193 3.91 -8.93 -6.76
C ALA A 193 3.62 -10.27 -7.47
N ILE A 194 2.36 -10.72 -7.51
CA ILE A 194 2.03 -11.96 -8.22
C ILE A 194 2.16 -11.79 -9.74
N LYS A 195 1.90 -10.59 -10.27
CA LYS A 195 2.17 -10.26 -11.67
C LYS A 195 3.67 -10.35 -11.98
N ALA A 196 4.50 -9.72 -11.16
CA ALA A 196 5.95 -9.76 -11.31
C ALA A 196 6.51 -11.20 -11.25
N TYR A 197 5.95 -12.06 -10.38
CA TYR A 197 6.39 -13.45 -10.32
C TYR A 197 6.18 -14.21 -11.64
N LYS A 198 5.05 -13.98 -12.32
CA LYS A 198 4.78 -14.59 -13.63
C LYS A 198 5.81 -14.14 -14.67
N GLU A 199 6.11 -12.84 -14.71
CA GLU A 199 7.12 -12.26 -15.61
C GLU A 199 8.53 -12.84 -15.34
N ILE A 200 8.87 -13.08 -14.07
CA ILE A 200 10.13 -13.71 -13.66
C ILE A 200 10.18 -15.18 -14.14
N LEU A 201 9.11 -15.96 -13.94
CA LEU A 201 9.04 -17.35 -14.41
C LEU A 201 9.25 -17.44 -15.93
N GLU A 202 8.55 -16.62 -16.70
CA GLU A 202 8.73 -16.56 -18.16
C GLU A 202 10.18 -16.24 -18.55
N SER A 203 10.85 -15.37 -17.80
CA SER A 203 12.24 -15.01 -18.04
C SER A 203 13.20 -16.15 -17.72
N VAL A 204 12.98 -16.87 -16.61
CA VAL A 204 13.79 -18.03 -16.21
C VAL A 204 13.63 -19.17 -17.21
N GLU A 205 12.42 -19.45 -17.67
CA GLU A 205 12.15 -20.46 -18.71
C GLU A 205 12.86 -20.14 -20.01
N LYS A 206 12.81 -18.89 -20.47
CA LYS A 206 13.53 -18.43 -21.68
C LYS A 206 15.04 -18.58 -21.57
N ILE A 207 15.63 -18.31 -20.40
CA ILE A 207 17.06 -18.47 -20.18
C ILE A 207 17.46 -19.94 -20.26
N ARG A 208 16.66 -20.83 -19.67
CA ARG A 208 16.92 -22.28 -19.65
C ARG A 208 16.70 -22.96 -20.99
N ALA A 209 15.77 -22.45 -21.80
CA ALA A 209 15.48 -22.97 -23.13
C ALA A 209 16.54 -22.60 -24.18
N LYS A 210 17.44 -21.66 -23.89
CA LYS A 210 18.57 -21.35 -24.78
C LYS A 210 19.62 -22.45 -24.68
N PRO A 211 19.95 -23.15 -25.79
CA PRO A 211 21.05 -24.11 -25.78
C PRO A 211 22.37 -23.38 -25.48
N VAL A 212 23.19 -24.00 -24.62
CA VAL A 212 24.55 -23.56 -24.27
C VAL A 212 25.49 -23.83 -25.43
#